data_AF-A0A448PFZ9-F1
#
_entry.id   AF-A0A448PFZ9-F1
#
_cell.length_a   1.000
_cell.length_b   1.000
_cell.length_c   1.000
_cell.angle_alpha   90.00
_cell.angle_beta   90.00
_cell.angle_gamma   90.00
#
_symmetry.space_group_name_H-M   'P 1'
#
loop_
_entity.id
_entity.type
_entity.pdbx_description
1 polymer ?
#
loop_
_entity_poly.entity_id
_entity_poly.type
_entity_poly.pdbx_seq_one_letter_code
_entity_poly.pdbx_strand_id
1 'polypeptide(L)'
;MSTVTISDLRIRRAEAWQKAKAFLDERRDTESGCLSAEDDQTYARMEADIERLTAEIARSERAERRDAELARATHMPLTSMPGLTTEDSQPQTGRASASYKRAFWDAMRLNASPLEVRNALSEGVDSEGGYLVPDEFERTLVQSLADQNVMRGLAKVIQTTSGDRKIPVVSTRGTAGWLDEGSPYTESDEVFSQVTLSAFKLGTFLKISEELLNDAAFDVESYLASEFARRIGAAEEEAFLVGTGSGQPTGIFTAHGGQVGVTAAKATDITADELIDLHYSLRAPYRKNAVWLMNDATVKTVRKLKDGQGQYLWQPALTAGSPDMILGKPVYTSAFVPEIKSGARTVAFGDLGYYWIADRQGRSFKRLNELFATSGQVGFLASQRLDGKLVLPEAVKVLTQKTGA
;
A
#
# COMPACT_ATOMS: atom_id res chain seq x y z
N MET A 1 -35.03 26.88 -40.05
CA MET A 1 -35.82 25.99 -39.16
C MET A 1 -35.01 25.79 -37.90
N SER A 2 -35.53 26.19 -36.74
CA SER A 2 -34.81 26.04 -35.47
C SER A 2 -34.67 24.54 -35.17
N THR A 3 -33.45 24.02 -35.17
CA THR A 3 -33.17 22.59 -34.93
C THR A 3 -33.39 22.31 -33.45
N VAL A 4 -34.43 21.53 -33.13
CA VAL A 4 -34.72 21.12 -31.76
C VAL A 4 -33.57 20.24 -31.26
N THR A 5 -32.88 20.67 -30.22
CA THR A 5 -31.73 19.94 -29.65
C THR A 5 -32.19 18.83 -28.70
N ILE A 6 -31.32 17.85 -28.39
CA ILE A 6 -31.63 16.80 -27.39
C ILE A 6 -31.93 17.42 -26.03
N SER A 7 -31.22 18.51 -25.66
CA SER A 7 -31.52 19.29 -24.46
C SER A 7 -32.95 19.84 -24.46
N ASP A 8 -33.43 20.38 -25.58
CA ASP A 8 -34.79 20.91 -25.69
C ASP A 8 -35.84 19.82 -25.55
N LEU A 9 -35.60 18.63 -26.12
CA LEU A 9 -36.49 17.47 -25.97
C LEU A 9 -36.56 16.99 -24.52
N ARG A 10 -35.44 17.02 -23.79
CA ARG A 10 -35.38 16.66 -22.37
C ARG A 10 -36.15 17.66 -21.50
N ILE A 11 -36.03 18.96 -21.77
CA ILE A 11 -36.79 20.01 -21.10
C ILE A 11 -38.29 19.81 -21.33
N ARG A 12 -38.71 19.62 -22.59
CA ARG A 12 -40.12 19.37 -22.94
C ARG A 12 -40.69 18.12 -22.29
N ARG A 13 -39.90 17.04 -22.19
CA ARG A 13 -40.32 15.81 -21.49
C ARG A 13 -40.48 16.05 -20.00
N ALA A 14 -39.56 16.79 -19.38
CA ALA A 14 -39.65 17.13 -17.96
C ALA A 14 -40.89 18.00 -17.68
N GLU A 15 -41.19 18.98 -18.52
CA GLU A 15 -42.40 19.80 -18.42
C GLU A 15 -43.69 18.97 -18.59
N ALA A 16 -43.71 18.06 -19.58
CA ALA A 16 -44.85 17.17 -19.79
C ALA A 16 -45.09 16.23 -18.59
N TRP A 17 -44.01 15.69 -18.00
CA TRP A 17 -44.09 14.87 -16.80
C TRP A 17 -44.60 15.66 -15.58
N GLN A 18 -44.12 16.89 -15.37
CA GLN A 18 -44.59 17.73 -14.27
C GLN A 18 -46.07 18.06 -14.41
N LYS A 19 -46.55 18.32 -15.62
CA LYS A 19 -47.98 18.53 -15.90
C LYS A 19 -48.81 17.28 -15.65
N ALA A 20 -48.35 16.10 -16.11
CA ALA A 20 -49.02 14.83 -15.86
C ALA A 20 -49.09 14.51 -14.35
N LYS A 21 -48.01 14.77 -13.61
CA LYS A 21 -47.96 14.59 -12.17
C LYS A 21 -48.94 15.52 -11.44
N ALA A 22 -48.93 16.81 -11.76
CA ALA A 22 -49.86 17.77 -11.16
C ALA A 22 -51.33 17.42 -11.45
N PHE A 23 -51.61 16.96 -12.68
CA PHE A 23 -52.95 16.49 -13.05
C PHE A 23 -53.40 15.29 -12.21
N LEU A 24 -52.50 14.33 -11.98
CA LEU A 24 -52.80 13.15 -11.15
C LEU A 24 -52.97 13.53 -9.67
N ASP A 25 -52.14 14.44 -9.14
CA ASP A 25 -52.23 14.87 -7.73
C ASP A 25 -53.52 15.68 -7.45
N GLU A 26 -54.04 16.44 -8.43
CA GLU A 26 -55.27 17.25 -8.27
C GLU A 26 -56.57 16.47 -8.48
N ARG A 27 -56.57 15.46 -9.36
CA ARG A 27 -57.80 14.76 -9.82
C ARG A 27 -58.02 13.41 -9.18
N ARG A 28 -57.11 12.96 -8.32
CA ARG A 28 -57.20 11.68 -7.64
C ARG A 28 -58.06 11.79 -6.38
N ASP A 29 -59.09 10.96 -6.31
CA ASP A 29 -59.98 10.89 -5.15
C ASP A 29 -59.24 10.38 -3.90
N THR A 30 -59.48 11.03 -2.77
CA THR A 30 -58.78 10.79 -1.49
C THR A 30 -59.30 9.55 -0.75
N GLU A 31 -60.52 9.07 -1.05
CA GLU A 31 -61.08 7.86 -0.43
C GLU A 31 -60.87 6.60 -1.27
N SER A 32 -60.99 6.69 -2.61
CA SER A 32 -60.89 5.53 -3.51
C SER A 32 -59.51 5.37 -4.18
N GLY A 33 -58.69 6.42 -4.20
CA GLY A 33 -57.36 6.42 -4.83
C GLY A 33 -57.37 6.22 -6.35
N CYS A 34 -58.55 6.28 -6.98
CA CYS A 34 -58.78 6.07 -8.41
C CYS A 34 -59.16 7.40 -9.11
N LEU A 35 -58.90 7.48 -10.41
CA LEU A 35 -59.28 8.60 -11.27
C LEU A 35 -60.68 8.37 -11.85
N SER A 36 -61.36 9.44 -12.27
CA SER A 36 -62.61 9.32 -13.03
C SER A 36 -62.32 8.77 -14.44
N ALA A 37 -63.30 8.12 -15.07
CA ALA A 37 -63.11 7.55 -16.41
C ALA A 37 -62.76 8.61 -17.49
N GLU A 38 -63.13 9.87 -17.30
CA GLU A 38 -62.77 10.98 -18.19
C GLU A 38 -61.35 11.52 -17.90
N ASP A 39 -60.96 11.58 -16.63
CA ASP A 39 -59.61 12.00 -16.23
C ASP A 39 -58.56 10.94 -16.59
N ASP A 40 -58.91 9.64 -16.52
CA ASP A 40 -58.08 8.53 -16.98
C ASP A 40 -57.73 8.65 -18.47
N GLN A 41 -58.71 8.96 -19.32
CA GLN A 41 -58.46 9.17 -20.75
C GLN A 41 -57.56 10.37 -21.01
N THR A 42 -57.66 11.40 -20.18
CA THR A 42 -56.84 12.60 -20.28
C THR A 42 -55.40 12.32 -19.84
N TYR A 43 -55.22 11.58 -18.75
CA TYR A 43 -53.90 11.14 -18.28
C TYR A 43 -53.21 10.21 -19.28
N ALA A 44 -53.94 9.24 -19.86
CA ALA A 44 -53.41 8.35 -20.88
C ALA A 44 -52.88 9.10 -22.12
N ARG A 45 -53.50 10.23 -22.49
CA ARG A 45 -52.97 11.10 -23.56
C ARG A 45 -51.68 11.80 -23.16
N MET A 46 -51.56 12.23 -21.90
CA MET A 46 -50.33 12.84 -21.38
C MET A 46 -49.18 11.83 -21.31
N GLU A 47 -49.47 10.59 -20.90
CA GLU A 47 -48.49 9.49 -20.92
C GLU A 47 -48.00 9.20 -22.35
N ALA A 48 -48.92 9.10 -23.32
CA ALA A 48 -48.55 8.89 -24.73
C ALA A 48 -47.63 9.99 -25.28
N ASP A 49 -47.84 11.25 -24.87
CA ASP A 49 -46.97 12.37 -25.24
C ASP A 49 -45.56 12.25 -24.63
N ILE A 50 -45.44 11.77 -23.38
CA ILE A 50 -44.17 11.54 -22.70
C ILE A 50 -43.40 10.37 -23.33
N GLU A 51 -44.11 9.30 -23.69
CA GLU A 51 -43.53 8.16 -24.40
C GLU A 51 -43.01 8.57 -25.78
N ARG A 52 -43.77 9.38 -26.52
CA ARG A 52 -43.34 9.93 -27.81
C ARG A 52 -42.06 10.76 -27.68
N LEU A 53 -41.98 11.64 -26.67
CA LEU A 53 -40.78 12.43 -26.42
C LEU A 53 -39.58 11.56 -26.01
N THR A 54 -39.83 10.50 -25.24
CA THR A 54 -38.79 9.54 -24.83
C THR A 54 -38.24 8.76 -26.01
N ALA A 55 -39.11 8.30 -26.90
CA ALA A 55 -38.72 7.60 -28.13
C ALA A 55 -37.88 8.50 -29.05
N GLU A 56 -38.21 9.79 -29.13
CA GLU A 56 -37.46 10.74 -29.95
C GLU A 56 -36.08 11.05 -29.36
N ILE A 57 -35.97 11.22 -28.04
CA ILE A 57 -34.66 11.37 -27.36
C ILE A 57 -33.77 10.15 -27.66
N ALA A 58 -34.30 8.93 -27.52
CA ALA A 58 -33.55 7.71 -27.78
C ALA A 58 -33.15 7.54 -29.26
N ARG A 59 -33.91 8.14 -30.19
CA ARG A 59 -33.54 8.20 -31.61
C ARG A 59 -32.39 9.17 -31.84
N SER A 60 -32.46 10.37 -31.25
CA SER A 60 -31.42 11.39 -31.38
C SER A 60 -30.10 10.98 -30.73
N GLU A 61 -30.12 10.35 -29.56
CA GLU A 61 -28.91 9.85 -28.89
C GLU A 61 -28.22 8.74 -29.71
N ARG A 62 -28.99 7.90 -30.41
CA ARG A 62 -28.44 6.90 -31.34
C ARG A 62 -27.87 7.52 -32.61
N ALA A 63 -28.35 8.69 -33.01
CA ALA A 63 -27.78 9.43 -34.14
C ALA A 63 -26.45 10.07 -33.72
N GLU A 64 -26.42 10.81 -32.59
CA GLU A 64 -25.19 11.42 -32.08
C GLU A 64 -24.10 10.38 -31.78
N ARG A 65 -24.45 9.21 -31.25
CA ARG A 65 -23.49 8.13 -31.02
C ARG A 65 -22.85 7.63 -32.33
N ARG A 66 -23.66 7.46 -33.38
CA ARG A 66 -23.18 7.03 -34.70
C ARG A 66 -22.35 8.13 -35.37
N ASP A 67 -22.75 9.38 -35.24
CA ASP A 67 -21.97 10.52 -35.76
C ASP A 67 -20.64 10.69 -35.02
N ALA A 68 -20.61 10.49 -33.69
CA ALA A 68 -19.38 10.50 -32.91
C ALA A 68 -18.44 9.34 -33.27
N GLU A 69 -18.99 8.15 -33.54
CA GLU A 69 -18.24 6.98 -34.00
C GLU A 69 -17.62 7.22 -35.39
N LEU A 70 -18.39 7.78 -36.32
CA LEU A 70 -17.92 8.16 -37.65
C LEU A 70 -16.89 9.29 -37.60
N ALA A 71 -17.10 10.31 -36.75
CA ALA A 71 -16.17 11.42 -36.58
C ALA A 71 -14.81 10.95 -36.00
N ARG A 72 -14.83 9.97 -35.08
CA ARG A 72 -13.61 9.39 -34.49
C ARG A 72 -12.71 8.71 -35.54
N ALA A 73 -13.29 8.13 -36.59
CA ALA A 73 -12.53 7.52 -37.69
C ALA A 73 -11.76 8.56 -38.55
N THR A 74 -12.20 9.82 -38.58
CA THR A 74 -11.61 10.87 -39.43
C THR A 74 -10.53 11.71 -38.75
N HIS A 75 -10.40 11.69 -37.42
CA HIS A 75 -9.56 12.65 -36.67
C HIS A 75 -8.32 12.06 -35.96
N MET A 76 -8.05 10.75 -36.05
CA MET A 76 -6.78 10.21 -35.55
C MET A 76 -5.73 10.20 -36.67
N PRO A 77 -4.67 11.03 -36.61
CA PRO A 77 -3.50 10.79 -37.44
C PRO A 77 -2.94 9.40 -37.07
N LEU A 78 -2.83 8.53 -38.08
CA LEU A 78 -2.18 7.22 -37.96
C LEU A 78 -0.70 7.43 -37.61
N THR A 79 -0.37 7.48 -36.32
CA THR A 79 1.03 7.50 -35.82
C THR A 79 1.52 6.10 -35.41
N SER A 80 0.73 5.05 -35.65
CA SER A 80 1.13 3.67 -35.40
C SER A 80 1.86 3.05 -36.60
N MET A 81 3.08 2.58 -36.37
CA MET A 81 3.81 1.69 -37.28
C MET A 81 2.93 0.47 -37.64
N PRO A 82 2.97 -0.04 -38.89
CA PRO A 82 2.16 -1.20 -39.29
C PRO A 82 2.63 -2.45 -38.52
N GLY A 83 1.78 -3.00 -37.64
CA GLY A 83 2.04 -4.30 -36.99
C GLY A 83 1.52 -4.50 -35.57
N LEU A 84 1.03 -3.48 -34.86
CA LEU A 84 0.40 -3.67 -33.54
C LEU A 84 -1.13 -3.59 -33.63
N THR A 85 -1.78 -4.71 -33.30
CA THR A 85 -3.23 -4.79 -33.09
C THR A 85 -3.65 -3.88 -31.95
N THR A 86 -4.55 -2.96 -32.25
CA THR A 86 -5.02 -1.86 -31.40
C THR A 86 -6.06 -2.30 -30.35
N GLU A 87 -5.92 -3.52 -29.80
CA GLU A 87 -6.87 -4.05 -28.80
C GLU A 87 -6.29 -4.10 -27.37
N ASP A 88 -4.96 -3.99 -27.18
CA ASP A 88 -4.33 -4.09 -25.84
C ASP A 88 -3.75 -2.78 -25.28
N SER A 89 -3.95 -1.65 -25.95
CA SER A 89 -3.41 -0.35 -25.50
C SER A 89 -4.54 0.58 -25.07
N GLN A 90 -5.11 0.37 -23.87
CA GLN A 90 -5.72 1.51 -23.20
C GLN A 90 -4.63 2.59 -23.08
N PRO A 91 -4.87 3.84 -23.54
CA PRO A 91 -3.88 4.89 -23.41
C PRO A 91 -3.62 5.09 -21.91
N GLN A 92 -2.44 4.69 -21.45
CA GLN A 92 -2.05 4.86 -20.06
C GLN A 92 -2.00 6.36 -19.77
N THR A 93 -2.91 6.84 -18.92
CA THR A 93 -3.02 8.26 -18.53
C THR A 93 -2.31 8.51 -17.20
N GLY A 94 -1.82 9.73 -16.97
CA GLY A 94 -1.14 10.10 -15.72
C GLY A 94 0.29 9.57 -15.64
N ARG A 95 0.71 9.11 -14.45
CA ARG A 95 2.08 8.63 -14.16
C ARG A 95 2.49 7.37 -14.92
N ALA A 96 1.52 6.62 -15.42
CA ALA A 96 1.74 5.47 -16.28
C ALA A 96 2.03 5.87 -17.74
N SER A 97 1.80 7.13 -18.13
CA SER A 97 2.00 7.55 -19.52
C SER A 97 3.49 7.60 -19.92
N ALA A 98 3.79 7.18 -21.16
CA ALA A 98 5.13 7.26 -21.72
C ALA A 98 5.66 8.70 -21.81
N SER A 99 4.76 9.69 -21.98
CA SER A 99 5.08 11.12 -21.93
C SER A 99 5.52 11.57 -20.54
N TYR A 100 4.84 11.11 -19.47
CA TYR A 100 5.24 11.40 -18.09
C TYR A 100 6.60 10.78 -17.76
N LYS A 101 6.84 9.52 -18.14
CA LYS A 101 8.14 8.85 -17.93
C LYS A 101 9.29 9.61 -18.58
N ARG A 102 9.14 10.01 -19.85
CA ARG A 102 10.16 10.79 -20.56
C ARG A 102 10.36 12.16 -19.90
N ALA A 103 9.28 12.89 -19.61
CA ALA A 103 9.33 14.19 -18.96
C ALA A 103 10.00 14.14 -17.58
N PHE A 104 9.74 13.08 -16.79
CA PHE A 104 10.34 12.88 -15.47
C PHE A 104 11.87 12.73 -15.56
N TRP A 105 12.35 11.86 -16.45
CA TRP A 105 13.79 11.66 -16.63
C TRP A 105 14.48 12.85 -17.28
N ASP A 106 13.81 13.53 -18.20
CA ASP A 106 14.32 14.78 -18.76
C ASP A 106 14.43 15.86 -17.68
N ALA A 107 13.48 15.98 -16.75
CA ALA A 107 13.60 16.89 -15.61
C ALA A 107 14.71 16.48 -14.62
N MET A 108 15.00 15.18 -14.50
CA MET A 108 16.10 14.68 -13.67
C MET A 108 17.48 14.88 -14.32
N ARG A 109 17.58 14.84 -15.65
CA ARG A 109 18.84 14.99 -16.40
C ARG A 109 19.12 16.43 -16.81
N LEU A 110 18.12 17.16 -17.27
CA LEU A 110 18.26 18.53 -17.80
C LEU A 110 17.96 19.58 -16.72
N ASN A 111 18.79 20.62 -16.66
CA ASN A 111 18.63 21.73 -15.71
C ASN A 111 17.41 22.61 -16.06
N ALA A 112 17.02 22.66 -17.34
CA ALA A 112 15.86 23.40 -17.83
C ALA A 112 14.82 22.42 -18.38
N SER A 113 13.73 22.22 -17.64
CA SER A 113 12.54 21.54 -18.17
C SER A 113 11.82 22.52 -19.12
N PRO A 114 11.68 22.22 -20.42
CA PRO A 114 10.80 22.97 -21.32
C PRO A 114 9.38 23.05 -20.74
N LEU A 115 8.59 24.05 -21.15
CA LEU A 115 7.22 24.23 -20.67
C LEU A 115 6.36 22.95 -20.85
N GLU A 116 6.65 22.18 -21.89
CA GLU A 116 6.04 20.87 -22.17
C GLU A 116 6.34 19.82 -21.09
N VAL A 117 7.58 19.75 -20.59
CA VAL A 117 7.98 18.85 -19.50
C VAL A 117 7.29 19.28 -18.19
N ARG A 118 7.20 20.59 -17.93
CA ARG A 118 6.48 21.11 -16.75
C ARG A 118 4.98 20.82 -16.79
N ASN A 119 4.34 20.94 -17.95
CA ASN A 119 2.92 20.63 -18.11
C ASN A 119 2.64 19.14 -17.92
N ALA A 120 3.48 18.27 -18.49
CA ALA A 120 3.36 16.81 -18.30
C ALA A 120 3.57 16.38 -16.85
N LEU A 121 4.48 17.05 -16.12
CA LEU A 121 4.78 16.75 -14.73
C LEU A 121 3.82 17.38 -13.72
N SER A 122 2.93 18.29 -14.15
CA SER A 122 1.98 18.98 -13.28
C SER A 122 1.02 18.02 -12.56
N GLU A 123 0.70 16.88 -13.16
CA GLU A 123 -0.16 15.83 -12.59
C GLU A 123 0.53 15.02 -11.47
N GLY A 124 1.86 15.14 -11.34
CA GLY A 124 2.68 14.34 -10.44
C GLY A 124 3.48 15.14 -9.42
N VAL A 125 3.13 16.41 -9.17
CA VAL A 125 3.84 17.23 -8.18
C VAL A 125 3.43 16.81 -6.77
N ASP A 126 4.41 16.40 -5.96
CA ASP A 126 4.20 16.21 -4.52
C ASP A 126 4.13 17.58 -3.82
N SER A 127 3.35 17.61 -2.74
CA SER A 127 3.16 18.74 -1.81
C SER A 127 4.45 19.42 -1.33
N GLU A 128 5.61 18.76 -1.42
CA GLU A 128 6.92 19.26 -1.00
C GLU A 128 7.83 19.73 -2.16
N GLY A 129 7.28 19.81 -3.38
CA GLY A 129 8.00 20.33 -4.55
C GLY A 129 9.01 19.35 -5.15
N GLY A 130 8.65 18.06 -5.21
CA GLY A 130 9.31 17.03 -6.00
C GLY A 130 8.32 16.36 -6.97
N TYR A 131 8.82 15.55 -7.90
CA TYR A 131 7.97 14.80 -8.81
C TYR A 131 7.76 13.38 -8.32
N LEU A 132 6.55 12.90 -8.47
CA LEU A 132 6.17 11.55 -8.13
C LEU A 132 6.73 10.60 -9.19
N VAL A 133 7.27 9.50 -8.71
CA VAL A 133 7.92 8.52 -9.58
C VAL A 133 6.92 7.93 -10.59
N PRO A 134 7.34 7.67 -11.86
CA PRO A 134 6.51 6.93 -12.82
C PRO A 134 6.20 5.51 -12.34
N ASP A 135 5.00 5.01 -12.63
CA ASP A 135 4.51 3.73 -12.07
C ASP A 135 5.42 2.52 -12.37
N GLU A 136 6.03 2.48 -13.56
CA GLU A 136 6.96 1.41 -13.94
C GLU A 136 8.23 1.42 -13.10
N PHE A 137 8.81 2.60 -12.87
CA PHE A 137 9.98 2.75 -12.03
C PHE A 137 9.64 2.50 -10.57
N GLU A 138 8.44 2.89 -10.12
CA GLU A 138 7.97 2.57 -8.77
C GLU A 138 7.87 1.07 -8.54
N ARG A 139 7.40 0.28 -9.53
CA ARG A 139 7.38 -1.19 -9.43
C ARG A 139 8.78 -1.77 -9.28
N THR A 140 9.73 -1.33 -10.12
CA THR A 140 11.13 -1.78 -10.03
C THR A 140 11.74 -1.41 -8.69
N LEU A 141 11.50 -0.17 -8.23
CA LEU A 141 11.99 0.32 -6.94
C LEU A 141 11.39 -0.47 -5.77
N VAL A 142 10.08 -0.79 -5.81
CA VAL A 142 9.42 -1.62 -4.79
C VAL A 142 10.00 -3.03 -4.77
N GLN A 143 10.28 -3.62 -5.93
CA GLN A 143 10.89 -4.94 -6.00
C GLN A 143 12.30 -4.93 -5.39
N SER A 144 13.14 -3.96 -5.77
CA SER A 144 14.47 -3.80 -5.18
C SER A 144 14.42 -3.47 -3.68
N LEU A 145 13.40 -2.74 -3.21
CA LEU A 145 13.18 -2.49 -1.79
C LEU A 145 12.82 -3.77 -1.04
N ALA A 146 11.98 -4.63 -1.61
CA ALA A 146 11.61 -5.91 -1.01
C ALA A 146 12.81 -6.85 -0.88
N ASP A 147 13.72 -6.86 -1.87
CA ASP A 147 14.97 -7.63 -1.81
C ASP A 147 15.92 -7.16 -0.71
N GLN A 148 15.87 -5.86 -0.36
CA GLN A 148 16.69 -5.27 0.69
C GLN A 148 16.02 -5.27 2.07
N ASN A 149 14.72 -5.58 2.16
CA ASN A 149 13.93 -5.45 3.37
C ASN A 149 13.12 -6.73 3.63
N VAL A 150 13.66 -7.57 4.51
CA VAL A 150 13.04 -8.85 4.89
C VAL A 150 11.66 -8.64 5.52
N MET A 151 11.48 -7.56 6.28
CA MET A 151 10.22 -7.25 6.94
C MET A 151 9.09 -6.98 5.94
N ARG A 152 9.36 -6.36 4.78
CA ARG A 152 8.32 -6.15 3.75
C ARG A 152 7.79 -7.45 3.15
N GLY A 153 8.61 -8.50 3.10
CA GLY A 153 8.18 -9.83 2.63
C GLY A 153 7.38 -10.62 3.67
N LEU A 154 7.54 -10.30 4.96
CA LEU A 154 6.92 -11.02 6.07
C LEU A 154 5.71 -10.29 6.67
N ALA A 155 5.66 -8.97 6.54
CA ALA A 155 4.62 -8.10 7.05
C ALA A 155 3.48 -7.87 6.04
N LYS A 156 2.35 -7.36 6.54
CA LYS A 156 1.23 -6.95 5.68
C LYS A 156 1.42 -5.50 5.24
N VAL A 157 1.64 -5.29 3.94
CA VAL A 157 1.72 -3.95 3.35
C VAL A 157 0.33 -3.45 2.95
N ILE A 158 -0.03 -2.25 3.38
CA ILE A 158 -1.26 -1.54 2.99
C ILE A 158 -0.89 -0.20 2.35
N GLN A 159 -1.64 0.19 1.33
CA GLN A 159 -1.46 1.48 0.65
C GLN A 159 -2.49 2.50 1.18
N THR A 160 -2.02 3.71 1.50
CA THR A 160 -2.85 4.82 2.01
C THR A 160 -2.76 6.06 1.13
N THR A 161 -3.92 6.62 0.79
CA THR A 161 -4.03 7.84 -0.04
C THR A 161 -4.03 9.12 0.80
N SER A 162 -4.44 9.06 2.07
CA SER A 162 -4.51 10.20 3.01
C SER A 162 -3.81 9.91 4.34
N GLY A 163 -3.46 10.98 5.07
CA GLY A 163 -2.80 10.90 6.39
C GLY A 163 -3.62 10.15 7.46
N ASP A 164 -2.93 9.78 8.55
CA ASP A 164 -3.36 8.99 9.71
C ASP A 164 -4.51 7.99 9.44
N ARG A 165 -4.16 6.72 9.21
CA ARG A 165 -5.15 5.65 9.09
C ARG A 165 -5.39 5.03 10.45
N LYS A 166 -6.57 5.26 11.01
CA LYS A 166 -7.05 4.54 12.20
C LYS A 166 -7.58 3.18 11.77
N ILE A 167 -6.99 2.12 12.30
CA ILE A 167 -7.46 0.75 12.07
C ILE A 167 -8.06 0.28 13.41
N PRO A 168 -9.37 -0.02 13.45
CA PRO A 168 -9.94 -0.69 14.61
C PRO A 168 -9.42 -2.12 14.63
N VAL A 169 -8.82 -2.52 15.74
CA VAL A 169 -8.29 -3.86 15.95
C VAL A 169 -8.92 -4.42 17.22
N VAL A 170 -9.29 -5.70 17.19
CA VAL A 170 -9.88 -6.34 18.36
C VAL A 170 -8.77 -6.57 19.37
N SER A 171 -8.79 -5.85 20.51
CA SER A 171 -7.78 -6.01 21.56
C SER A 171 -8.02 -7.22 22.45
N THR A 172 -9.29 -7.60 22.63
CA THR A 172 -9.69 -8.75 23.42
C THR A 172 -10.69 -9.56 22.62
N ARG A 173 -10.40 -10.84 22.40
CA ARG A 173 -11.39 -11.77 21.88
C ARG A 173 -12.29 -12.15 23.04
N GLY A 174 -13.61 -12.03 22.89
CA GLY A 174 -14.56 -12.54 23.86
C GLY A 174 -14.32 -14.02 24.13
N THR A 175 -14.52 -14.46 25.36
CA THR A 175 -14.33 -15.86 25.76
C THR A 175 -15.68 -16.53 25.88
N ALA A 176 -15.92 -17.57 25.08
CA ALA A 176 -17.08 -18.43 25.26
C ALA A 176 -16.90 -19.28 26.52
N GLY A 177 -17.85 -19.19 27.45
CA GLY A 177 -17.95 -20.06 28.61
C GLY A 177 -19.03 -21.12 28.40
N TRP A 178 -18.79 -22.34 28.87
CA TRP A 178 -19.86 -23.33 28.99
C TRP A 178 -20.78 -22.91 30.13
N LEU A 179 -22.10 -22.89 29.87
CA LEU A 179 -23.12 -22.51 30.83
C LEU A 179 -23.95 -23.74 31.17
N ASP A 180 -24.28 -23.91 32.45
CA ASP A 180 -25.27 -24.89 32.88
C ASP A 180 -26.67 -24.47 32.43
N GLU A 181 -27.56 -25.45 32.23
CA GLU A 181 -28.93 -25.23 31.79
C GLU A 181 -29.67 -24.28 32.76
N GLY A 182 -30.11 -23.12 32.24
CA GLY A 182 -30.79 -22.08 33.02
C GLY A 182 -29.88 -20.97 33.60
N SER A 183 -28.56 -21.05 33.40
CA SER A 183 -27.66 -19.95 33.79
C SER A 183 -27.74 -18.78 32.81
N PRO A 184 -27.74 -17.52 33.29
CA PRO A 184 -27.70 -16.36 32.39
C PRO A 184 -26.37 -16.34 31.63
N TYR A 185 -26.42 -15.92 30.37
CA TYR A 185 -25.21 -15.74 29.55
C TYR A 185 -24.30 -14.70 30.20
N THR A 186 -23.05 -15.07 30.47
CA THR A 186 -21.99 -14.10 30.80
C THR A 186 -21.66 -13.27 29.58
N GLU A 187 -21.86 -11.96 29.68
CA GLU A 187 -21.50 -10.98 28.65
C GLU A 187 -19.96 -10.96 28.50
N SER A 188 -19.46 -11.38 27.33
CA SER A 188 -18.03 -11.32 26.99
C SER A 188 -17.85 -10.43 25.77
N ASP A 189 -18.01 -9.12 25.96
CA ASP A 189 -17.88 -8.18 24.87
C ASP A 189 -16.43 -8.07 24.39
N GLU A 190 -16.28 -7.98 23.06
CA GLU A 190 -15.02 -7.69 22.41
C GLU A 190 -14.67 -6.21 22.62
N VAL A 191 -13.57 -5.93 23.30
CA VAL A 191 -13.05 -4.55 23.40
C VAL A 191 -12.25 -4.27 22.13
N PHE A 192 -12.76 -3.37 21.31
CA PHE A 192 -12.03 -2.82 20.17
C PHE A 192 -11.04 -1.78 20.66
N SER A 193 -9.75 -2.00 20.42
CA SER A 193 -8.75 -0.94 20.54
C SER A 193 -8.48 -0.34 19.16
N GLN A 194 -8.17 0.95 19.11
CA GLN A 194 -7.79 1.59 17.85
C GLN A 194 -6.26 1.62 17.77
N VAL A 195 -5.70 0.95 16.76
CA VAL A 195 -4.30 1.13 16.39
C VAL A 195 -4.25 2.18 15.28
N THR A 196 -3.65 3.31 15.61
CA THR A 196 -3.38 4.37 14.63
C THR A 196 -2.04 4.09 13.96
N LEU A 197 -2.05 4.07 12.62
CA LEU A 197 -0.84 4.16 11.80
C LEU A 197 -0.77 5.58 11.24
N SER A 198 0.34 6.25 11.51
CA SER A 198 0.63 7.58 10.99
C SER A 198 1.38 7.50 9.66
N ALA A 199 1.97 8.60 9.20
CA ALA A 199 2.80 8.61 8.00
C ALA A 199 4.06 9.45 8.25
N PHE A 200 5.12 8.79 8.72
CA PHE A 200 6.41 9.41 8.97
C PHE A 200 7.19 9.57 7.68
N LYS A 201 7.92 10.68 7.54
CA LYS A 201 8.72 10.98 6.36
C LYS A 201 10.10 10.35 6.49
N LEU A 202 10.44 9.48 5.55
CA LEU A 202 11.78 8.93 5.37
C LEU A 202 12.35 9.48 4.07
N GLY A 203 13.55 10.05 4.12
CA GLY A 203 14.21 10.58 2.93
C GLY A 203 15.71 10.46 3.00
N THR A 204 16.33 10.40 1.82
CA THR A 204 17.78 10.37 1.66
C THR A 204 18.16 11.24 0.47
N PHE A 205 19.37 11.77 0.48
CA PHE A 205 19.89 12.52 -0.66
C PHE A 205 21.26 11.99 -1.08
N LEU A 206 21.52 12.08 -2.38
CA LEU A 206 22.78 11.71 -3.01
C LEU A 206 23.31 12.90 -3.81
N LYS A 207 24.63 13.01 -3.94
CA LYS A 207 25.27 13.98 -4.84
C LYS A 207 25.96 13.22 -5.98
N ILE A 208 25.78 13.70 -7.20
CA ILE A 208 26.43 13.17 -8.40
C ILE A 208 27.13 14.33 -9.11
N SER A 209 28.31 14.09 -9.69
CA SER A 209 29.00 15.10 -10.51
C SER A 209 28.19 15.42 -11.76
N GLU A 210 28.11 16.70 -12.13
CA GLU A 210 27.46 17.12 -13.38
C GLU A 210 28.18 16.58 -14.62
N GLU A 211 29.51 16.42 -14.56
CA GLU A 211 30.29 15.81 -15.65
C GLU A 211 29.88 14.36 -15.88
N LEU A 212 29.71 13.59 -14.80
CA LEU A 212 29.27 12.19 -14.86
C LEU A 212 27.81 12.08 -15.32
N LEU A 213 26.96 13.05 -14.96
CA LEU A 213 25.55 13.08 -15.39
C LEU A 213 25.42 13.31 -16.90
N ASN A 214 26.36 14.04 -17.50
CA ASN A 214 26.39 14.34 -18.93
C ASN A 214 27.08 13.25 -19.77
N ASP A 215 27.68 12.24 -19.15
CA ASP A 215 28.29 11.11 -19.86
C ASP A 215 27.20 10.13 -20.36
N ALA A 216 27.19 9.87 -21.67
CA ALA A 216 26.22 8.98 -22.30
C ALA A 216 26.35 7.50 -21.88
N ALA A 217 27.49 7.10 -21.32
CA ALA A 217 27.70 5.73 -20.83
C ALA A 217 27.13 5.48 -19.42
N PHE A 218 26.77 6.52 -18.68
CA PHE A 218 26.33 6.40 -17.30
C PHE A 218 24.80 6.31 -17.18
N ASP A 219 24.29 5.15 -16.75
CA ASP A 219 22.87 4.97 -16.46
C ASP A 219 22.51 5.51 -15.06
N VAL A 220 22.26 6.82 -15.03
CA VAL A 220 21.82 7.55 -13.83
C VAL A 220 20.53 6.95 -13.26
N GLU A 221 19.62 6.47 -14.11
CA GLU A 221 18.30 5.99 -13.69
C GLU A 221 18.45 4.72 -12.85
N SER A 222 19.13 3.71 -13.39
CA SER A 222 19.38 2.46 -12.67
C SER A 222 20.25 2.68 -11.43
N TYR A 223 21.25 3.56 -11.51
CA TYR A 223 22.12 3.86 -10.37
C TYR A 223 21.34 4.50 -9.22
N LEU A 224 20.56 5.54 -9.50
CA LEU A 224 19.72 6.19 -8.50
C LEU A 224 18.69 5.22 -7.93
N ALA A 225 18.03 4.42 -8.77
CA ALA A 225 17.07 3.41 -8.32
C ALA A 225 17.68 2.47 -7.28
N SER A 226 18.84 1.90 -7.59
CA SER A 226 19.51 0.92 -6.75
C SER A 226 20.03 1.51 -5.43
N GLU A 227 20.66 2.69 -5.48
CA GLU A 227 21.17 3.36 -4.27
C GLU A 227 20.04 3.83 -3.36
N PHE A 228 18.95 4.36 -3.93
CA PHE A 228 17.79 4.74 -3.13
C PHE A 228 17.08 3.53 -2.54
N ALA A 229 16.85 2.46 -3.32
CA ALA A 229 16.28 1.22 -2.80
C ALA A 229 17.12 0.68 -1.63
N ARG A 230 18.44 0.64 -1.77
CA ARG A 230 19.35 0.16 -0.72
C ARG A 230 19.29 1.02 0.54
N ARG A 231 19.42 2.34 0.42
CA ARG A 231 19.47 3.24 1.58
C ARG A 231 18.13 3.33 2.30
N ILE A 232 17.06 3.46 1.53
CA ILE A 232 15.70 3.56 2.07
C ILE A 232 15.28 2.21 2.65
N GLY A 233 15.52 1.10 1.94
CA GLY A 233 15.19 -0.24 2.41
C GLY A 233 15.90 -0.60 3.72
N ALA A 234 17.19 -0.28 3.84
CA ALA A 234 17.94 -0.45 5.07
C ALA A 234 17.37 0.37 6.24
N ALA A 235 17.07 1.65 6.01
CA ALA A 235 16.51 2.53 7.04
C ALA A 235 15.08 2.11 7.45
N GLU A 236 14.28 1.60 6.52
CA GLU A 236 12.98 1.01 6.82
C GLU A 236 13.10 -0.24 7.68
N GLU A 237 13.97 -1.16 7.30
CA GLU A 237 14.16 -2.40 8.04
C GLU A 237 14.63 -2.12 9.46
N GLU A 238 15.61 -1.23 9.64
CA GLU A 238 16.03 -0.75 10.95
C GLU A 238 14.84 -0.21 11.76
N ALA A 239 14.02 0.66 11.15
CA ALA A 239 12.85 1.22 11.83
C ALA A 239 11.79 0.15 12.18
N PHE A 240 11.57 -0.84 11.33
CA PHE A 240 10.61 -1.92 11.58
C PHE A 240 11.08 -2.90 12.66
N LEU A 241 12.39 -3.02 12.88
CA LEU A 241 12.94 -3.91 13.89
C LEU A 241 13.19 -3.22 15.22
N VAL A 242 13.81 -2.04 15.23
CA VAL A 242 14.26 -1.35 16.45
C VAL A 242 13.72 0.08 16.58
N GLY A 243 12.76 0.48 15.75
CA GLY A 243 12.26 1.85 15.76
C GLY A 243 11.49 2.24 17.03
N THR A 244 11.69 3.48 17.47
CA THR A 244 11.19 3.97 18.77
C THR A 244 9.69 4.26 18.79
N GLY A 245 9.03 4.35 17.64
CA GLY A 245 7.64 4.79 17.53
C GLY A 245 7.43 6.30 17.63
N SER A 246 8.50 7.10 17.83
CA SER A 246 8.44 8.56 17.92
C SER A 246 9.13 9.21 16.72
N GLY A 247 8.35 9.71 15.77
CA GLY A 247 8.89 10.26 14.51
C GLY A 247 9.34 9.19 13.50
N GLN A 248 9.13 7.92 13.83
CA GLN A 248 9.49 6.74 13.04
C GLN A 248 8.59 5.55 13.43
N PRO A 249 8.52 4.49 12.62
CA PRO A 249 7.84 3.25 12.95
C PRO A 249 8.16 2.66 14.32
N THR A 250 7.23 1.86 14.86
CA THR A 250 7.44 1.10 16.09
C THR A 250 8.06 -0.25 15.76
N GLY A 251 9.25 -0.52 16.28
CA GLY A 251 10.00 -1.74 16.01
C GLY A 251 9.57 -2.94 16.83
N ILE A 252 9.71 -4.15 16.27
CA ILE A 252 9.35 -5.41 16.95
C ILE A 252 10.19 -5.67 18.20
N PHE A 253 11.47 -5.32 18.19
CA PHE A 253 12.41 -5.54 19.29
C PHE A 253 12.37 -4.42 20.33
N THR A 254 11.32 -3.60 20.35
CA THR A 254 11.14 -2.51 21.34
C THR A 254 10.05 -2.84 22.35
N ALA A 255 10.00 -2.10 23.47
CA ALA A 255 9.01 -2.30 24.54
C ALA A 255 7.56 -2.35 24.05
N HIS A 256 7.24 -1.62 22.98
CA HIS A 256 5.90 -1.51 22.39
C HIS A 256 5.69 -2.42 21.16
N GLY A 257 6.68 -3.26 20.83
CA GLY A 257 6.65 -4.25 19.77
C GLY A 257 6.18 -5.63 20.24
N GLY A 258 6.96 -6.65 19.94
CA GLY A 258 6.67 -8.03 20.33
C GLY A 258 6.63 -8.22 21.85
N GLN A 259 5.72 -9.08 22.31
CA GLN A 259 5.59 -9.39 23.73
C GLN A 259 6.74 -10.30 24.18
N VAL A 260 7.31 -10.06 25.37
CA VAL A 260 8.33 -10.97 25.92
C VAL A 260 7.69 -12.33 26.19
N GLY A 261 8.20 -13.36 25.51
CA GLY A 261 7.77 -14.75 25.70
C GLY A 261 8.68 -15.50 26.67
N VAL A 262 9.99 -15.27 26.55
CA VAL A 262 11.03 -15.91 27.37
C VAL A 262 12.08 -14.86 27.74
N THR A 263 12.59 -14.96 28.97
CA THR A 263 13.81 -14.27 29.38
C THR A 263 14.90 -15.31 29.58
N ALA A 264 16.00 -15.15 28.86
CA ALA A 264 17.12 -16.07 28.94
C ALA A 264 17.70 -16.11 30.36
N ALA A 265 18.26 -17.24 30.76
CA ALA A 265 18.90 -17.42 32.05
C ALA A 265 20.23 -16.67 32.16
N LYS A 266 20.87 -16.39 31.02
CA LYS A 266 22.15 -15.67 30.90
C LYS A 266 21.99 -14.42 30.03
N ALA A 267 22.99 -13.54 30.11
CA ALA A 267 23.03 -12.30 29.34
C ALA A 267 23.74 -12.44 27.98
N THR A 268 24.53 -13.52 27.81
CA THR A 268 25.49 -13.68 26.70
C THR A 268 25.31 -14.97 25.91
N ASP A 269 24.42 -15.86 26.34
CA ASP A 269 24.20 -17.16 25.73
C ASP A 269 22.70 -17.39 25.51
N ILE A 270 22.38 -18.24 24.54
CA ILE A 270 21.03 -18.79 24.33
C ILE A 270 21.15 -20.30 24.38
N THR A 271 20.18 -20.97 25.01
CA THR A 271 20.11 -22.43 25.10
C THR A 271 19.04 -23.00 24.18
N ALA A 272 19.09 -24.31 23.91
CA ALA A 272 18.07 -24.98 23.11
C ALA A 272 16.70 -24.95 23.79
N ASP A 273 16.66 -25.13 25.11
CA ASP A 273 15.44 -25.10 25.91
C ASP A 273 14.75 -23.74 25.82
N GLU A 274 15.49 -22.62 25.87
CA GLU A 274 14.92 -21.28 25.72
C GLU A 274 14.27 -21.04 24.35
N LEU A 275 14.80 -21.65 23.28
CA LEU A 275 14.17 -21.60 21.96
C LEU A 275 12.90 -22.44 21.89
N ILE A 276 12.90 -23.61 22.53
CA ILE A 276 11.72 -24.47 22.65
C ILE A 276 10.64 -23.74 23.46
N ASP A 277 11.00 -23.14 24.60
CA ASP A 277 10.09 -22.37 25.43
C ASP A 277 9.53 -21.17 24.67
N LEU A 278 10.35 -20.47 23.88
CA LEU A 278 9.86 -19.37 23.05
C LEU A 278 8.86 -19.87 21.99
N HIS A 279 9.14 -21.01 21.37
CA HIS A 279 8.23 -21.65 20.42
C HIS A 279 6.87 -21.96 21.07
N TYR A 280 6.86 -22.56 22.26
CA TYR A 280 5.63 -22.95 22.95
C TYR A 280 4.96 -21.79 23.70
N SER A 281 5.64 -20.66 23.91
CA SER A 281 5.06 -19.42 24.45
C SER A 281 4.09 -18.73 23.49
N LEU A 282 4.20 -19.02 22.18
CA LEU A 282 3.30 -18.50 21.16
C LEU A 282 2.04 -19.37 21.04
N ARG A 283 0.87 -18.72 21.04
CA ARG A 283 -0.43 -19.42 20.93
C ARG A 283 -0.51 -20.21 19.62
N ALA A 284 -1.14 -21.38 19.66
CA ALA A 284 -1.25 -22.30 18.52
C ALA A 284 -1.77 -21.65 17.21
N PRO A 285 -2.76 -20.72 17.22
CA PRO A 285 -3.23 -20.08 16.00
C PRO A 285 -2.15 -19.30 15.24
N TYR A 286 -1.26 -18.60 15.97
CA TYR A 286 -0.18 -17.81 15.39
C TYR A 286 1.01 -18.66 14.97
N ARG A 287 1.17 -19.87 15.53
CA ARG A 287 2.27 -20.79 15.18
C ARG A 287 2.20 -21.32 13.75
N LYS A 288 1.05 -21.29 13.08
CA LYS A 288 0.91 -21.85 11.71
C LYS A 288 1.88 -21.17 10.73
N ASN A 289 1.87 -19.84 10.70
CA ASN A 289 2.70 -19.01 9.81
C ASN A 289 3.88 -18.35 10.54
N ALA A 290 4.23 -18.85 11.75
CA ALA A 290 5.28 -18.23 12.53
C ALA A 290 6.67 -18.43 11.90
N VAL A 291 7.50 -17.41 12.01
CA VAL A 291 8.88 -17.40 11.52
C VAL A 291 9.83 -16.97 12.63
N TRP A 292 11.09 -17.39 12.53
CA TRP A 292 12.16 -16.89 13.39
C TRP A 292 12.84 -15.70 12.73
N LEU A 293 13.07 -14.64 13.49
CA LEU A 293 13.84 -13.48 13.06
C LEU A 293 14.96 -13.20 14.06
N MET A 294 16.21 -13.23 13.59
CA MET A 294 17.40 -13.08 14.43
C MET A 294 18.57 -12.42 13.69
N ASN A 295 19.59 -11.97 14.41
CA ASN A 295 20.84 -11.50 13.81
C ASN A 295 21.71 -12.70 13.38
N ASP A 296 22.54 -12.58 12.34
CA ASP A 296 23.48 -13.63 11.91
C ASP A 296 24.44 -14.05 13.06
N ALA A 297 24.83 -13.11 13.92
CA ALA A 297 25.61 -13.41 15.11
C ALA A 297 24.86 -14.34 16.09
N THR A 298 23.55 -14.16 16.22
CA THR A 298 22.65 -15.02 17.01
C THR A 298 22.43 -16.37 16.33
N VAL A 299 22.27 -16.41 15.00
CA VAL A 299 22.21 -17.69 14.26
C VAL A 299 23.46 -18.52 14.51
N LYS A 300 24.64 -17.88 14.52
CA LYS A 300 25.92 -18.54 14.80
C LYS A 300 25.97 -19.15 16.21
N THR A 301 25.40 -18.50 17.23
CA THR A 301 25.37 -19.07 18.58
C THR A 301 24.41 -20.25 18.65
N VAL A 302 23.22 -20.13 18.04
CA VAL A 302 22.22 -21.20 17.96
C VAL A 302 22.77 -22.42 17.19
N ARG A 303 23.49 -22.20 16.10
CA ARG A 303 24.14 -23.28 15.32
C ARG A 303 25.23 -24.02 16.10
N LYS A 304 25.84 -23.36 17.09
CA LYS A 304 26.88 -23.97 17.93
C LYS A 304 26.31 -24.81 19.08
N LEU A 305 24.99 -24.85 19.27
CA LEU A 305 24.35 -25.68 20.28
C LEU A 305 24.59 -27.16 20.00
N LYS A 306 24.94 -27.91 21.05
CA LYS A 306 25.31 -29.32 20.97
C LYS A 306 24.55 -30.16 21.99
N ASP A 307 24.37 -31.43 21.69
CA ASP A 307 23.92 -32.43 22.65
C ASP A 307 25.06 -32.83 23.62
N GLY A 308 24.74 -33.71 24.57
CA GLY A 308 25.71 -34.25 25.54
C GLY A 308 26.82 -35.09 24.91
N GLN A 309 26.68 -35.49 23.65
CA GLN A 309 27.65 -36.25 22.85
C GLN A 309 28.47 -35.34 21.92
N GLY A 310 28.28 -34.02 22.00
CA GLY A 310 29.02 -33.02 21.23
C GLY A 310 28.56 -32.85 19.78
N GLN A 311 27.45 -33.47 19.38
CA GLN A 311 26.84 -33.31 18.05
C GLN A 311 26.03 -32.02 17.99
N TYR A 312 26.06 -31.33 16.86
CA TYR A 312 25.26 -30.11 16.67
C TYR A 312 23.77 -30.43 16.60
N LEU A 313 22.97 -29.70 17.37
CA LEU A 313 21.51 -29.89 17.43
C LEU A 313 20.80 -29.41 16.16
N TRP A 314 21.38 -28.42 15.49
CA TRP A 314 20.80 -27.81 14.30
C TRP A 314 21.75 -27.95 13.12
N GLN A 315 21.21 -28.49 12.02
CA GLN A 315 21.91 -28.61 10.74
C GLN A 315 21.21 -27.73 9.72
N PRO A 316 21.95 -26.91 8.95
CA PRO A 316 21.38 -26.09 7.91
C PRO A 316 20.82 -26.97 6.78
N ALA A 317 19.94 -26.40 5.96
CA ALA A 317 19.39 -27.12 4.82
C ALA A 317 20.51 -27.54 3.84
N LEU A 318 20.53 -28.83 3.48
CA LEU A 318 21.50 -29.39 2.52
C LEU A 318 21.11 -29.14 1.06
N THR A 319 19.90 -28.66 0.80
CA THR A 319 19.37 -28.37 -0.54
C THR A 319 19.36 -26.88 -0.81
N ALA A 320 19.90 -26.48 -1.96
CA ALA A 320 19.86 -25.09 -2.40
C ALA A 320 18.39 -24.61 -2.55
N GLY A 321 18.07 -23.48 -1.91
CA GLY A 321 16.75 -22.85 -1.97
C GLY A 321 15.77 -23.24 -0.86
N SER A 322 16.09 -24.21 0.00
CA SER A 322 15.29 -24.48 1.20
C SER A 322 15.71 -23.54 2.33
N PRO A 323 14.77 -22.84 3.01
CA PRO A 323 15.11 -21.99 4.13
C PRO A 323 15.61 -22.85 5.30
N ASP A 324 16.56 -22.29 6.03
CA ASP A 324 17.05 -22.84 7.28
C ASP A 324 15.89 -22.94 8.29
N MET A 325 15.71 -24.11 8.91
CA MET A 325 14.57 -24.38 9.80
C MET A 325 15.01 -24.66 11.23
N ILE A 326 14.40 -23.97 12.19
CA ILE A 326 14.49 -24.26 13.62
C ILE A 326 13.11 -24.68 14.10
N LEU A 327 13.00 -25.86 14.74
CA LEU A 327 11.73 -26.42 15.23
C LEU A 327 10.63 -26.45 14.14
N GLY A 328 11.02 -26.76 12.90
CA GLY A 328 10.11 -26.84 11.75
C GLY A 328 9.58 -25.49 11.24
N LYS A 329 10.20 -24.37 11.63
CA LYS A 329 9.85 -23.02 11.20
C LYS A 329 11.03 -22.31 10.53
N PRO A 330 10.80 -21.52 9.47
CA PRO A 330 11.86 -20.87 8.72
C PRO A 330 12.56 -19.79 9.56
N VAL A 331 13.85 -19.62 9.32
CA VAL A 331 14.70 -18.60 9.93
C VAL A 331 15.01 -17.53 8.90
N TYR A 332 14.73 -16.29 9.28
CA TYR A 332 15.12 -15.08 8.57
C TYR A 332 16.14 -14.31 9.39
N THR A 333 17.07 -13.67 8.69
CA THR A 333 18.13 -12.90 9.33
C THR A 333 18.09 -11.45 8.90
N SER A 334 18.48 -10.57 9.82
CA SER A 334 18.65 -9.16 9.55
C SER A 334 19.74 -8.58 10.44
N ALA A 335 20.58 -7.74 9.86
CA ALA A 335 21.68 -7.08 10.56
C ALA A 335 21.17 -6.09 11.63
N PHE A 336 19.92 -5.60 11.50
CA PHE A 336 19.32 -4.65 12.43
C PHE A 336 18.63 -5.31 13.63
N VAL A 337 18.53 -6.65 13.67
CA VAL A 337 18.11 -7.34 14.89
C VAL A 337 19.18 -7.14 15.97
N PRO A 338 18.81 -6.79 17.21
CA PRO A 338 19.79 -6.60 18.28
C PRO A 338 20.63 -7.86 18.54
N GLU A 339 21.94 -7.66 18.62
CA GLU A 339 22.88 -8.71 19.02
C GLU A 339 22.70 -9.11 20.49
N ILE A 340 23.24 -10.29 20.83
CA ILE A 340 23.23 -10.81 22.20
C ILE A 340 24.03 -9.90 23.13
N LYS A 341 23.30 -9.13 23.94
CA LYS A 341 23.79 -8.24 25.00
C LYS A 341 22.81 -8.27 26.17
N SER A 342 23.30 -7.91 27.36
CA SER A 342 22.48 -7.79 28.57
C SER A 342 21.19 -6.98 28.32
N GLY A 343 20.03 -7.57 28.63
CA GLY A 343 18.71 -6.94 28.49
C GLY A 343 18.21 -6.76 27.04
N ALA A 344 18.99 -7.17 26.03
CA ALA A 344 18.60 -7.02 24.64
C ALA A 344 17.54 -8.06 24.23
N ARG A 345 16.61 -7.65 23.37
CA ARG A 345 15.67 -8.57 22.70
C ARG A 345 16.34 -9.08 21.43
N THR A 346 16.63 -10.37 21.37
CA THR A 346 17.62 -10.93 20.43
C THR A 346 17.05 -11.91 19.42
N VAL A 347 15.87 -12.46 19.73
CA VAL A 347 15.15 -13.39 18.85
C VAL A 347 13.68 -13.01 18.88
N ALA A 348 13.06 -12.92 17.71
CA ALA A 348 11.62 -12.83 17.57
C ALA A 348 11.08 -14.12 16.95
N PHE A 349 9.94 -14.59 17.45
CA PHE A 349 9.19 -15.73 16.94
C PHE A 349 7.71 -15.40 16.89
N GLY A 350 7.11 -15.45 15.69
CA GLY A 350 5.74 -15.02 15.54
C GLY A 350 5.25 -14.98 14.11
N ASP A 351 3.95 -14.74 13.96
CA ASP A 351 3.34 -14.43 12.68
C ASP A 351 3.54 -12.94 12.40
N LEU A 352 4.53 -12.63 11.56
CA LEU A 352 4.86 -11.26 11.18
C LEU A 352 3.83 -10.64 10.24
N GLY A 353 2.85 -11.39 9.72
CA GLY A 353 1.72 -10.84 8.96
C GLY A 353 0.80 -9.93 9.79
N TYR A 354 0.93 -9.98 11.13
CA TYR A 354 0.29 -9.03 12.05
C TYR A 354 1.09 -7.74 12.26
N TYR A 355 2.32 -7.65 11.74
CA TYR A 355 3.01 -6.38 11.56
C TYR A 355 2.50 -5.72 10.30
N TRP A 356 1.96 -4.51 10.41
CA TRP A 356 1.39 -3.81 9.27
C TRP A 356 2.28 -2.64 8.89
N ILE A 357 2.57 -2.54 7.60
CA ILE A 357 3.31 -1.44 6.99
C ILE A 357 2.30 -0.62 6.21
N ALA A 358 2.10 0.63 6.60
CA ALA A 358 1.28 1.58 5.87
C ALA A 358 2.17 2.46 5.00
N ASP A 359 2.19 2.20 3.70
CA ASP A 359 2.84 3.05 2.72
C ASP A 359 1.86 4.12 2.26
N ARG A 360 2.23 5.39 2.40
CA ARG A 360 1.50 6.46 1.75
C ARG A 360 1.89 6.48 0.27
N GLN A 361 0.89 6.49 -0.61
CA GLN A 361 1.13 6.52 -2.05
C GLN A 361 2.03 7.68 -2.46
N GLY A 362 2.95 7.37 -3.37
CA GLY A 362 3.79 8.35 -4.04
C GLY A 362 5.15 8.56 -3.38
N ARG A 363 6.16 7.82 -3.86
CA ARG A 363 7.56 8.17 -3.61
C ARG A 363 7.90 9.40 -4.45
N SER A 364 8.47 10.41 -3.82
CA SER A 364 8.83 11.67 -4.48
C SER A 364 10.33 11.76 -4.66
N PHE A 365 10.73 12.17 -5.85
CA PHE A 365 12.12 12.42 -6.20
C PHE A 365 12.27 13.88 -6.60
N LYS A 366 13.35 14.51 -6.15
CA LYS A 366 13.64 15.92 -6.39
C LYS A 366 15.10 16.11 -6.73
N ARG A 367 15.36 16.81 -7.83
CA ARG A 367 16.68 17.30 -8.19
C ARG A 367 16.95 18.64 -7.49
N LEU A 368 18.13 18.80 -6.92
CA LEU A 368 18.62 20.00 -6.24
C LEU A 368 19.78 20.58 -7.05
N ASN A 369 19.52 21.68 -7.77
CA ASN A 369 20.49 22.31 -8.66
C ASN A 369 21.30 23.40 -7.96
N GLU A 370 20.62 24.35 -7.33
CA GLU A 370 21.26 25.56 -6.81
C GLU A 370 22.15 25.31 -5.59
N LEU A 371 21.83 24.28 -4.79
CA LEU A 371 22.54 24.00 -3.55
C LEU A 371 23.99 23.52 -3.76
N PHE A 372 24.28 22.90 -4.91
CA PHE A 372 25.58 22.28 -5.20
C PHE A 372 26.25 22.78 -6.49
N ALA A 373 25.69 23.84 -7.08
CA ALA A 373 26.19 24.46 -8.30
C ALA A 373 27.65 24.95 -8.18
N THR A 374 28.05 25.44 -7.00
CA THR A 374 29.43 25.90 -6.74
C THR A 374 30.47 24.78 -6.76
N SER A 375 30.04 23.53 -6.58
CA SER A 375 30.89 22.33 -6.58
C SER A 375 30.79 21.51 -7.87
N GLY A 376 30.05 21.95 -8.88
CA GLY A 376 29.80 21.18 -10.11
C GLY A 376 29.06 19.86 -9.86
N GLN A 377 28.23 19.81 -8.81
CA GLN A 377 27.48 18.62 -8.41
C GLN A 377 25.97 18.88 -8.48
N VAL A 378 25.21 17.80 -8.68
CA VAL A 378 23.75 17.79 -8.65
C VAL A 378 23.29 16.92 -7.48
N GLY A 379 22.37 17.45 -6.67
CA GLY A 379 21.74 16.68 -5.60
C GLY A 379 20.48 15.97 -6.07
N PHE A 380 20.29 14.73 -5.66
CA PHE A 380 19.04 13.98 -5.83
C PHE A 380 18.49 13.63 -4.46
N LEU A 381 17.29 14.10 -4.15
CA LEU A 381 16.55 13.80 -2.93
C LEU A 381 15.45 12.81 -3.27
N ALA A 382 15.42 11.67 -2.59
CA ALA A 382 14.29 10.75 -2.61
C ALA A 382 13.60 10.80 -1.24
N SER A 383 12.27 10.87 -1.24
CA SER A 383 11.49 10.78 -0.01
C SER A 383 10.24 9.95 -0.19
N GLN A 384 9.82 9.33 0.90
CA GLN A 384 8.60 8.57 1.00
C GLN A 384 8.00 8.76 2.39
N ARG A 385 6.73 8.39 2.52
CA ARG A 385 6.05 8.45 3.81
C ARG A 385 5.44 7.10 4.16
N LEU A 386 5.75 6.62 5.35
CA LEU A 386 5.29 5.32 5.81
C LEU A 386 5.18 5.28 7.33
N ASP A 387 4.45 4.29 7.82
CA ASP A 387 4.50 3.87 9.22
C ASP A 387 4.43 2.34 9.31
N GLY A 388 4.91 1.81 10.42
CA GLY A 388 4.96 0.38 10.70
C GLY A 388 4.66 0.13 12.17
N LYS A 389 3.72 -0.79 12.43
CA LYS A 389 3.41 -1.19 13.80
C LYS A 389 2.87 -2.61 13.86
N LEU A 390 3.19 -3.28 14.97
CA LEU A 390 2.58 -4.56 15.31
C LEU A 390 1.14 -4.34 15.77
N VAL A 391 0.18 -4.87 15.00
CA VAL A 391 -1.25 -4.71 15.27
C VAL A 391 -1.70 -5.57 16.45
N LEU A 392 -1.19 -6.81 16.54
CA LEU A 392 -1.46 -7.73 17.66
C LEU A 392 -0.14 -8.10 18.34
N PRO A 393 0.18 -7.51 19.50
CA PRO A 393 1.41 -7.82 20.24
C PRO A 393 1.53 -9.29 20.65
N GLU A 394 0.41 -9.99 20.86
CA GLU A 394 0.42 -11.42 21.23
C GLU A 394 0.82 -12.36 20.08
N ALA A 395 0.79 -11.89 18.82
CA ALA A 395 1.13 -12.68 17.64
C ALA A 395 2.65 -12.84 17.45
N VAL A 396 3.46 -12.04 18.14
CA VAL A 396 4.92 -12.09 18.09
C VAL A 396 5.50 -12.11 19.50
N LYS A 397 6.28 -13.16 19.79
CA LYS A 397 7.01 -13.32 21.04
C LYS A 397 8.48 -13.00 20.83
N VAL A 398 9.11 -12.34 21.80
CA VAL A 398 10.54 -12.06 21.78
C VAL A 398 11.25 -12.73 22.96
N LEU A 399 12.48 -13.19 22.70
CA LEU A 399 13.42 -13.64 23.73
C LEU A 399 14.28 -12.46 24.16
N THR A 400 14.24 -12.15 25.44
CA THR A 400 15.05 -11.10 26.06
C THR A 400 16.21 -11.73 26.81
N GLN A 401 17.42 -11.22 26.62
CA GLN A 401 18.59 -11.63 27.38
C GLN A 401 18.46 -11.18 28.83
N LYS A 402 19.01 -11.95 29.77
CA LYS A 402 19.03 -11.53 31.17
C LYS A 402 19.72 -10.18 31.32
N THR A 403 19.15 -9.28 32.11
CA THR A 403 19.84 -8.05 32.51
C THR A 403 20.99 -8.43 33.45
N GLY A 404 22.20 -7.97 33.15
CA GLY A 404 23.34 -8.05 34.06
C GLY A 404 22.98 -7.38 35.38
N ALA A 405 23.44 -7.98 36.49
CA ALA A 405 23.23 -7.45 37.84
C ALA A 405 23.96 -6.12 38.04
#